data_AF-A0A9R1VJC8-F1
#
_entry.id   AF-A0A9R1VJC8-F1
#
_cell.length_a   1.000
_cell.length_b   1.000
_cell.length_c   1.000
_cell.angle_alpha   90.00
_cell.angle_beta   90.00
_cell.angle_gamma   90.00
#
_symmetry.space_group_name_H-M   'P 1'
#
loop_
_entity.id
_entity.type
_entity.pdbx_description
1 polymer ?
#
loop_
_entity_poly.entity_id
_entity_poly.type
_entity_poly.pdbx_seq_one_letter_code
_entity_poly.pdbx_strand_id
1 'polypeptide(L)'
;MAKEGPNWDGLLKWSIAHSDGTGTARKLSEDDRKWFMEAMQAQTIDVVKRMKEITLVMQTPDNILEEQGVTSTDLEGMLDELQDHVESIDMANDLHSIGGLTPLLNYLKSSHANIRAKAAEVVSTIVQNNPKSQQLVMDANGMEPLLSNFTSDDDVTSRTKALGAISSLIRHNKPGIQAFRLSNGYAALRDALSSESVRFQRKALNLIQYLLQENPSDCSVVTELGFPRILRHLAGSEDAEVREGALSGLHELAKVESSVVEKDDEKFKKVLEDRINDISMMSLEDLAAVREERQLVDSLWTAYYNEPSLLREKGLVVLPEDEDDAQKRPPDVASKVFKSPLRPPQRPPSSNDEKSKSDKKDTPLLLGP
;
A
#
# COMPACT_ATOMS: atom_id res chain seq x y z
N MET A 1 -9.30 -23.21 -29.30
CA MET A 1 -8.14 -24.08 -28.99
C MET A 1 -6.86 -23.31 -29.33
N ALA A 2 -6.29 -22.57 -28.38
CA ALA A 2 -5.02 -21.87 -28.56
C ALA A 2 -3.94 -22.62 -27.77
N LYS A 3 -3.50 -23.76 -28.31
CA LYS A 3 -2.32 -24.49 -27.83
C LYS A 3 -1.20 -24.21 -28.82
N GLU A 4 -0.54 -23.07 -28.68
CA GLU A 4 0.81 -22.83 -29.19
C GLU A 4 1.27 -21.49 -28.62
N GLY A 5 1.57 -21.49 -27.31
CA GLY A 5 2.41 -20.44 -26.73
C GLY A 5 3.80 -20.44 -27.38
N PRO A 6 4.64 -19.42 -27.11
CA PRO A 6 5.94 -19.34 -27.75
C PRO A 6 6.73 -20.61 -27.45
N ASN A 7 7.32 -21.20 -28.49
CA ASN A 7 8.19 -22.37 -28.34
C ASN A 7 9.53 -21.94 -27.72
N TRP A 8 9.48 -21.50 -26.46
CA TRP A 8 10.62 -21.07 -25.67
C TRP A 8 11.67 -22.16 -25.58
N ASP A 9 11.25 -23.42 -25.55
CA ASP A 9 12.14 -24.59 -25.61
C ASP A 9 12.86 -24.67 -26.97
N GLY A 10 12.18 -24.37 -28.07
CA GLY A 10 12.78 -24.25 -29.41
C GLY A 10 13.75 -23.08 -29.51
N LEU A 11 13.40 -21.91 -28.98
CA LEU A 11 14.26 -20.72 -28.97
C LEU A 11 15.50 -20.92 -28.07
N LEU A 12 15.33 -21.57 -26.92
CA LEU A 12 16.40 -21.93 -26.00
C LEU A 12 17.32 -22.98 -26.63
N LYS A 13 16.76 -24.06 -27.23
CA LYS A 13 17.54 -25.07 -27.95
C LYS A 13 18.31 -24.47 -29.12
N TRP A 14 17.70 -23.56 -29.86
CA TRP A 14 18.36 -22.81 -30.91
C TRP A 14 19.50 -21.95 -30.36
N SER A 15 19.24 -21.19 -29.29
CA SER A 15 20.25 -20.33 -28.65
C SER A 15 21.42 -21.13 -28.07
N ILE A 16 21.17 -22.29 -27.46
CA ILE A 16 22.20 -23.19 -26.94
C ILE A 16 23.00 -23.81 -28.10
N ALA A 17 22.33 -24.25 -29.17
CA ALA A 17 23.01 -24.82 -30.34
C ALA A 17 23.86 -23.79 -31.11
N HIS A 18 23.55 -22.50 -30.99
CA HIS A 18 24.27 -21.41 -31.66
C HIS A 18 25.15 -20.57 -30.72
N SER A 19 25.25 -20.96 -29.44
CA SER A 19 26.12 -20.36 -28.42
C SER A 19 27.02 -21.44 -27.82
N ASP A 20 28.11 -21.76 -28.52
CA ASP A 20 29.09 -22.74 -28.05
C ASP A 20 30.12 -22.16 -27.05
N GLY A 21 30.05 -20.86 -26.75
CA GLY A 21 30.97 -20.17 -25.85
C GLY A 21 32.45 -20.16 -26.29
N THR A 22 32.78 -20.80 -27.43
CA THR A 22 34.14 -21.02 -27.93
C THR A 22 34.40 -20.39 -29.29
N GLY A 23 33.36 -19.91 -29.98
CA GLY A 23 33.45 -19.12 -31.21
C GLY A 23 33.60 -17.61 -30.98
N THR A 24 34.27 -16.92 -31.90
CA THR A 24 34.27 -15.45 -31.96
C THR A 24 32.85 -14.93 -32.12
N ALA A 25 32.48 -13.89 -31.35
CA ALA A 25 31.14 -13.31 -31.39
C ALA A 25 30.71 -13.01 -32.83
N ARG A 26 29.75 -13.79 -33.33
CA ARG A 26 29.20 -13.59 -34.68
C ARG A 26 28.50 -12.23 -34.68
N LYS A 27 28.98 -11.29 -35.49
CA LYS A 27 28.25 -10.05 -35.74
C LYS A 27 26.94 -10.43 -36.42
N LEU A 28 25.80 -10.23 -35.75
CA LEU A 28 24.49 -10.40 -36.38
C LEU A 28 24.46 -9.56 -37.66
N SER A 29 23.98 -10.16 -38.76
CA SER A 29 23.72 -9.39 -39.98
C SER A 29 22.60 -8.37 -39.72
N GLU A 30 22.56 -7.29 -40.48
CA GLU A 30 21.45 -6.32 -40.35
C GLU A 30 20.10 -6.98 -40.66
N ASP A 31 20.08 -7.97 -41.55
CA ASP A 31 18.90 -8.74 -41.92
C ASP A 31 18.41 -9.62 -40.75
N ASP A 32 19.31 -10.28 -40.02
CA ASP A 32 18.94 -11.09 -38.83
C ASP A 32 18.41 -10.19 -37.70
N ARG A 33 19.03 -9.01 -37.53
CA ARG A 33 18.59 -8.03 -36.53
C ARG A 33 17.21 -7.46 -36.88
N LYS A 34 16.97 -7.20 -38.16
CA LYS A 34 15.68 -6.72 -38.67
C LYS A 34 14.60 -7.80 -38.54
N TRP A 35 14.89 -9.03 -38.93
CA TRP A 35 13.99 -10.16 -38.76
C TRP A 35 13.61 -10.39 -37.29
N PHE A 36 14.59 -10.33 -36.38
CA PHE A 36 14.33 -10.46 -34.94
C PHE A 36 13.48 -9.31 -34.40
N MET A 37 13.78 -8.06 -34.77
CA MET A 37 12.94 -6.91 -34.37
C MET A 37 11.53 -7.01 -34.94
N GLU A 38 11.36 -7.45 -36.19
CA GLU A 38 10.05 -7.68 -36.81
C GLU A 38 9.28 -8.81 -36.13
N ALA A 39 9.94 -9.93 -35.81
CA ALA A 39 9.32 -11.05 -35.09
C ALA A 39 8.92 -10.66 -33.66
N MET A 40 9.78 -9.91 -32.95
CA MET A 40 9.44 -9.36 -31.64
C MET A 40 8.28 -8.37 -31.73
N GLN A 41 8.31 -7.41 -32.65
CA GLN A 41 7.25 -6.40 -32.80
C GLN A 41 5.93 -6.99 -33.27
N ALA A 42 5.94 -7.98 -34.16
CA ALA A 42 4.74 -8.68 -34.60
C ALA A 42 4.04 -9.45 -33.47
N GLN A 43 4.79 -9.81 -32.42
CA GLN A 43 4.30 -10.60 -31.30
C GLN A 43 4.15 -9.78 -29.99
N THR A 44 4.59 -8.52 -29.97
CA THR A 44 4.36 -7.61 -28.84
C THR A 44 3.02 -6.92 -29.08
N ILE A 45 2.06 -7.08 -28.17
CA ILE A 45 0.82 -6.31 -28.23
C ILE A 45 1.21 -4.84 -28.11
N ASP A 46 0.81 -4.02 -29.08
CA ASP A 46 0.90 -2.57 -28.96
C ASP A 46 -0.11 -2.15 -27.88
N VAL A 47 0.36 -2.12 -26.63
CA VAL A 47 -0.43 -1.83 -25.44
C VAL A 47 -1.15 -0.49 -25.60
N VAL A 48 -0.46 0.52 -26.15
CA VAL A 48 -1.05 1.84 -26.37
C VAL A 48 -2.19 1.78 -27.39
N LYS A 49 -2.01 1.02 -28.48
CA LYS A 49 -3.10 0.77 -29.44
C LYS A 49 -4.27 0.06 -28.77
N ARG A 50 -4.01 -0.98 -27.97
CA ARG A 50 -5.07 -1.72 -27.28
C ARG A 50 -5.82 -0.86 -26.26
N MET A 51 -5.12 -0.05 -25.48
CA MET A 51 -5.73 0.92 -24.57
C MET A 51 -6.57 1.97 -25.30
N LYS A 52 -6.20 2.38 -26.52
CA LYS A 52 -7.02 3.26 -27.37
C LYS A 52 -8.32 2.59 -27.82
N GLU A 53 -8.26 1.30 -28.18
CA GLU A 53 -9.46 0.52 -28.51
C GLU A 53 -10.41 0.43 -27.31
N ILE A 54 -9.87 0.09 -26.13
CA ILE A 54 -10.63 0.07 -24.87
C ILE A 54 -11.24 1.44 -24.57
N THR A 55 -10.46 2.52 -24.76
CA THR A 55 -10.93 3.90 -24.58
C THR A 55 -12.10 4.23 -25.51
N LEU A 56 -12.05 3.78 -26.76
CA LEU A 56 -13.14 3.99 -27.72
C LEU A 56 -14.43 3.27 -27.28
N VAL A 57 -14.31 2.04 -26.77
CA VAL A 57 -15.45 1.32 -26.19
C VAL A 57 -16.02 2.08 -25.00
N MET A 58 -15.17 2.58 -24.08
CA MET A 58 -15.63 3.37 -22.92
C MET A 58 -16.31 4.69 -23.29
N GLN A 59 -15.99 5.26 -24.45
CA GLN A 59 -16.62 6.49 -24.97
C GLN A 59 -17.94 6.22 -25.69
N THR A 60 -18.22 4.96 -26.04
CA THR A 60 -19.42 4.59 -26.76
C THR A 60 -20.62 4.62 -25.79
N PRO A 61 -21.74 5.28 -26.15
CA PRO A 61 -22.95 5.28 -25.33
C PRO A 61 -23.48 3.88 -25.00
N ASP A 62 -23.94 3.68 -23.76
CA ASP A 62 -24.43 2.39 -23.25
C ASP A 62 -25.51 1.76 -24.14
N ASN A 63 -26.44 2.57 -24.68
CA ASN A 63 -27.50 2.08 -25.56
C ASN A 63 -26.95 1.44 -26.86
N ILE A 64 -25.85 1.96 -27.39
CA ILE A 64 -25.21 1.43 -28.59
C ILE A 64 -24.45 0.14 -28.25
N LEU A 65 -23.82 0.08 -27.08
CA LEU A 65 -23.15 -1.12 -26.59
C LEU A 65 -24.15 -2.26 -26.38
N GLU A 66 -25.31 -1.96 -25.77
CA GLU A 66 -26.40 -2.91 -25.59
C GLU A 66 -26.97 -3.41 -26.93
N GLU A 67 -27.18 -2.52 -27.91
CA GLU A 67 -27.61 -2.89 -29.26
C GLU A 67 -26.60 -3.79 -29.98
N GLN A 68 -25.31 -3.64 -29.69
CA GLN A 68 -24.23 -4.49 -30.20
C GLN A 68 -24.08 -5.81 -29.42
N GLY A 69 -24.90 -6.03 -28.38
CA GLY A 69 -24.88 -7.23 -27.55
C GLY A 69 -23.73 -7.27 -26.53
N VAL A 70 -23.11 -6.12 -26.23
CA VAL A 70 -22.08 -6.01 -25.19
C VAL A 70 -22.75 -6.07 -23.82
N THR A 71 -22.32 -7.00 -22.98
CA THR A 71 -22.86 -7.19 -21.63
C THR A 71 -22.01 -6.49 -20.58
N SER A 72 -22.57 -6.31 -19.38
CA SER A 72 -21.83 -5.76 -18.24
C SER A 72 -20.62 -6.62 -17.84
N THR A 73 -20.66 -7.93 -18.12
CA THR A 73 -19.53 -8.85 -17.89
C THR A 73 -18.43 -8.69 -18.95
N ASP A 74 -18.78 -8.35 -20.19
CA ASP A 74 -17.78 -8.05 -21.22
C ASP A 74 -17.05 -6.74 -20.90
N LEU A 75 -17.78 -5.74 -20.41
CA LEU A 75 -17.19 -4.47 -19.94
C LEU A 75 -16.30 -4.67 -18.71
N GLU A 76 -16.70 -5.52 -17.77
CA GLU A 76 -15.86 -5.88 -16.63
C GLU A 76 -14.55 -6.53 -17.08
N GLY A 77 -14.60 -7.52 -17.97
CA GLY A 77 -13.39 -8.16 -18.52
C GLY A 77 -12.50 -7.21 -19.33
N MET A 78 -13.09 -6.22 -20.00
CA MET A 78 -12.33 -5.17 -20.68
C MET A 78 -11.62 -4.24 -19.68
N LEU A 79 -12.27 -3.91 -18.55
CA LEU A 79 -11.64 -3.12 -17.49
C LEU A 79 -10.60 -3.92 -16.70
N ASP A 80 -10.75 -5.24 -16.57
CA ASP A 80 -9.70 -6.16 -16.10
C ASP A 80 -8.46 -6.04 -16.99
N GLU A 81 -8.64 -6.16 -18.31
CA GLU A 81 -7.54 -6.01 -19.26
C GLU A 81 -6.88 -4.62 -19.16
N LEU A 82 -7.69 -3.57 -19.04
CA LEU A 82 -7.17 -2.22 -18.85
C LEU A 82 -6.34 -2.09 -17.58
N GLN A 83 -6.77 -2.73 -16.48
CA GLN A 83 -6.04 -2.73 -15.22
C GLN A 83 -4.62 -3.29 -15.41
N ASP A 84 -4.50 -4.45 -16.05
CA ASP A 84 -3.20 -5.11 -16.29
C ASP A 84 -2.25 -4.19 -17.08
N HIS A 85 -2.76 -3.49 -18.09
CA HIS A 85 -1.95 -2.57 -18.88
C HIS A 85 -1.47 -1.36 -18.08
N VAL A 86 -2.31 -0.81 -17.20
CA VAL A 86 -1.99 0.40 -16.43
C VAL A 86 -1.22 0.16 -15.14
N GLU A 87 -0.84 -1.09 -14.84
CA GLU A 87 0.11 -1.39 -13.75
C GLU A 87 1.48 -0.72 -14.00
N SER A 88 1.83 -0.49 -15.28
CA SER A 88 2.97 0.35 -15.63
C SER A 88 2.65 1.83 -15.45
N ILE A 89 3.51 2.55 -14.73
CA ILE A 89 3.38 4.01 -14.48
C ILE A 89 3.30 4.79 -15.80
N ASP A 90 4.03 4.37 -16.84
CA ASP A 90 4.00 5.03 -18.14
C ASP A 90 2.63 4.87 -18.81
N MET A 91 2.06 3.65 -18.78
CA MET A 91 0.73 3.38 -19.34
C MET A 91 -0.38 4.07 -18.54
N ALA A 92 -0.28 4.09 -17.21
CA ALA A 92 -1.19 4.87 -16.37
C ALA A 92 -1.22 6.36 -16.76
N ASN A 93 -0.05 6.94 -17.06
CA ASN A 93 0.06 8.32 -17.51
C ASN A 93 -0.46 8.51 -18.95
N ASP A 94 -0.22 7.54 -19.83
CA ASP A 94 -0.68 7.57 -21.22
C ASP A 94 -2.20 7.41 -21.34
N LEU A 95 -2.86 6.72 -20.40
CA LEU A 95 -4.32 6.58 -20.36
C LEU A 95 -5.03 7.94 -20.41
N HIS A 96 -4.51 8.94 -19.69
CA HIS A 96 -5.03 10.29 -19.78
C HIS A 96 -4.78 10.92 -21.15
N SER A 97 -3.55 10.81 -21.66
CA SER A 97 -3.12 11.37 -22.95
C SER A 97 -3.94 10.85 -24.14
N ILE A 98 -4.40 9.59 -24.08
CA ILE A 98 -5.26 8.98 -25.11
C ILE A 98 -6.76 9.25 -24.89
N GLY A 99 -7.13 10.02 -23.86
CA GLY A 99 -8.52 10.38 -23.56
C GLY A 99 -9.33 9.31 -22.82
N GLY A 100 -8.67 8.34 -22.19
CA GLY A 100 -9.31 7.23 -21.47
C GLY A 100 -9.68 7.53 -20.02
N LEU A 101 -9.10 8.59 -19.42
CA LEU A 101 -9.36 8.93 -18.01
C LEU A 101 -10.83 9.35 -17.76
N THR A 102 -11.36 10.29 -18.53
CA THR A 102 -12.72 10.79 -18.32
C THR A 102 -13.79 9.70 -18.50
N PRO A 103 -13.74 8.86 -19.55
CA PRO A 103 -14.63 7.70 -19.67
C PRO A 103 -14.52 6.73 -18.49
N LEU A 104 -13.30 6.43 -18.03
CA LEU A 104 -13.09 5.57 -16.85
C LEU A 104 -13.76 6.16 -15.60
N LEU A 105 -13.65 7.47 -15.37
CA LEU A 105 -14.32 8.13 -14.25
C LEU A 105 -15.86 8.14 -14.39
N ASN A 106 -16.38 8.18 -15.62
CA ASN A 106 -17.82 8.05 -15.86
C ASN A 106 -18.35 6.65 -15.51
N TYR A 107 -17.53 5.61 -15.70
CA TYR A 107 -17.91 4.23 -15.35
C TYR A 107 -18.07 4.02 -13.83
N LEU A 108 -17.51 4.90 -12.99
CA LEU A 108 -17.82 4.95 -11.56
C LEU A 108 -19.30 5.27 -11.28
N LYS A 109 -20.04 5.81 -12.26
CA LYS A 109 -21.47 6.14 -12.17
C LYS A 109 -22.36 5.12 -12.90
N SER A 110 -21.79 3.99 -13.33
CA SER A 110 -22.55 2.93 -14.02
C SER A 110 -23.69 2.40 -13.15
N SER A 111 -24.77 1.96 -13.78
CA SER A 111 -25.87 1.24 -13.13
C SER A 111 -25.41 -0.09 -12.50
N HIS A 112 -24.35 -0.70 -13.05
CA HIS A 112 -23.85 -1.99 -12.64
C HIS A 112 -22.74 -1.88 -11.57
N ALA A 113 -22.94 -2.52 -10.42
CA ALA A 113 -22.02 -2.47 -9.30
C ALA A 113 -20.63 -3.06 -9.62
N ASN A 114 -20.58 -4.14 -10.41
CA ASN A 114 -19.31 -4.76 -10.85
C ASN A 114 -18.48 -3.78 -11.70
N ILE A 115 -19.11 -3.03 -12.61
CA ILE A 115 -18.45 -1.99 -13.41
C ILE A 115 -17.93 -0.86 -12.51
N ARG A 116 -18.75 -0.36 -11.56
CA ARG A 116 -18.31 0.67 -10.61
C ARG A 116 -17.10 0.20 -9.78
N ALA A 117 -17.16 -1.03 -9.27
CA ALA A 117 -16.09 -1.64 -8.48
C ALA A 117 -14.81 -1.79 -9.30
N LYS A 118 -14.92 -2.25 -10.56
CA LYS A 118 -13.79 -2.45 -11.46
C LYS A 118 -13.18 -1.13 -11.94
N ALA A 119 -13.99 -0.14 -12.28
CA ALA A 119 -13.52 1.20 -12.60
C ALA A 119 -12.76 1.83 -11.42
N ALA A 120 -13.26 1.69 -10.18
CA ALA A 120 -12.56 2.15 -8.99
C ALA A 120 -11.22 1.41 -8.79
N GLU A 121 -11.15 0.13 -9.15
CA GLU A 121 -9.90 -0.62 -9.10
C GLU A 121 -8.85 -0.08 -10.09
N VAL A 122 -9.23 0.14 -11.35
CA VAL A 122 -8.34 0.75 -12.35
C VAL A 122 -7.89 2.13 -11.89
N VAL A 123 -8.81 2.95 -11.35
CA VAL A 123 -8.47 4.27 -10.78
C VAL A 123 -7.48 4.13 -9.62
N SER A 124 -7.66 3.14 -8.74
CA SER A 124 -6.71 2.88 -7.65
C SER A 124 -5.31 2.57 -8.20
N THR A 125 -5.21 1.74 -9.24
CA THR A 125 -3.93 1.37 -9.85
C THR A 125 -3.23 2.57 -10.47
N ILE A 126 -3.92 3.39 -11.27
CA ILE A 126 -3.26 4.51 -11.98
C ILE A 126 -2.74 5.59 -11.04
N VAL A 127 -3.38 5.80 -9.87
CA VAL A 127 -2.98 6.83 -8.90
C VAL A 127 -2.04 6.34 -7.82
N GLN A 128 -1.87 5.02 -7.66
CA GLN A 128 -1.05 4.44 -6.61
C GLN A 128 0.40 4.89 -6.75
N ASN A 129 0.88 5.67 -5.78
CA ASN A 129 2.23 6.23 -5.76
C ASN A 129 2.60 6.99 -7.06
N ASN A 130 1.61 7.59 -7.73
CA ASN A 130 1.79 8.32 -8.98
C ASN A 130 1.22 9.75 -8.87
N PRO A 131 2.05 10.75 -8.47
CA PRO A 131 1.60 12.13 -8.28
C PRO A 131 0.98 12.77 -9.52
N LYS A 132 1.45 12.39 -10.72
CA LYS A 132 0.91 12.93 -11.98
C LYS A 132 -0.53 12.45 -12.19
N SER A 133 -0.77 11.15 -12.10
CA SER A 133 -2.13 10.59 -12.21
C SER A 133 -3.03 11.04 -11.07
N GLN A 134 -2.52 11.15 -9.84
CA GLN A 134 -3.27 11.72 -8.71
C GLN A 134 -3.80 13.12 -9.06
N GLN A 135 -2.93 14.00 -9.57
CA GLN A 135 -3.34 15.35 -9.97
C GLN A 135 -4.38 15.33 -11.11
N LEU A 136 -4.16 14.51 -12.15
CA LEU A 136 -5.07 14.40 -13.29
C LEU A 136 -6.47 13.90 -12.86
N VAL A 137 -6.54 12.95 -11.93
CA VAL A 137 -7.82 12.47 -11.37
C VAL A 137 -8.51 13.56 -10.54
N MET A 138 -7.76 14.33 -9.75
CA MET A 138 -8.32 15.45 -9.00
C MET A 138 -8.87 16.55 -9.94
N ASP A 139 -8.12 16.92 -10.97
CA ASP A 139 -8.51 17.94 -11.95
C ASP A 139 -9.74 17.52 -12.77
N ALA A 140 -9.89 16.22 -13.03
CA ALA A 140 -11.06 15.64 -13.69
C ALA A 140 -12.25 15.41 -12.72
N ASN A 141 -12.19 15.93 -11.50
CA ASN A 141 -13.21 15.78 -10.45
C ASN A 141 -13.55 14.31 -10.14
N GLY A 142 -12.54 13.42 -10.22
CA GLY A 142 -12.69 11.99 -9.95
C GLY A 142 -12.92 11.63 -8.48
N MET A 143 -12.62 12.54 -7.55
CA MET A 143 -12.85 12.35 -6.12
C MET A 143 -14.35 12.24 -5.77
N GLU A 144 -15.21 13.01 -6.43
CA GLU A 144 -16.66 13.04 -6.17
C GLU A 144 -17.34 11.67 -6.41
N PRO A 145 -17.24 11.03 -7.58
CA PRO A 145 -17.86 9.72 -7.81
C PRO A 145 -17.26 8.63 -6.91
N LEU A 146 -15.97 8.70 -6.58
CA LEU A 146 -15.35 7.78 -5.63
C LEU A 146 -15.97 7.91 -4.23
N LEU A 147 -16.16 9.13 -3.73
CA LEU A 147 -16.81 9.39 -2.44
C LEU A 147 -18.28 8.95 -2.45
N SER A 148 -19.00 9.21 -3.54
CA SER A 148 -20.38 8.72 -3.73
C SER A 148 -20.45 7.20 -3.61
N ASN A 149 -19.57 6.48 -4.32
CA ASN A 149 -19.54 5.02 -4.28
C ASN A 149 -19.10 4.49 -2.91
N PHE A 150 -18.16 5.15 -2.23
CA PHE A 150 -17.73 4.76 -0.89
C PHE A 150 -18.87 4.89 0.16
N THR A 151 -19.62 5.99 0.08
CA THR A 151 -20.62 6.35 1.09
C THR A 151 -21.99 5.71 0.87
N SER A 152 -22.43 5.61 -0.39
CA SER A 152 -23.85 5.43 -0.72
C SER A 152 -24.14 4.25 -1.64
N ASP A 153 -23.13 3.50 -2.09
CA ASP A 153 -23.34 2.33 -2.92
C ASP A 153 -23.93 1.16 -2.11
N ASP A 154 -24.91 0.46 -2.68
CA ASP A 154 -25.54 -0.70 -2.05
C ASP A 154 -24.59 -1.92 -2.01
N ASP A 155 -23.66 -2.01 -2.96
CA ASP A 155 -22.72 -3.11 -3.06
C ASP A 155 -21.43 -2.84 -2.27
N VAL A 156 -21.19 -3.67 -1.25
CA VAL A 156 -20.01 -3.53 -0.36
C VAL A 156 -18.69 -3.70 -1.11
N THR A 157 -18.67 -4.44 -2.21
CA THR A 157 -17.45 -4.62 -3.02
C THR A 157 -17.10 -3.31 -3.73
N SER A 158 -18.08 -2.66 -4.34
CA SER A 158 -17.94 -1.32 -4.93
C SER A 158 -17.48 -0.30 -3.89
N ARG A 159 -18.10 -0.27 -2.71
CA ARG A 159 -17.66 0.60 -1.59
C ARG A 159 -16.19 0.34 -1.21
N THR A 160 -15.79 -0.92 -1.12
CA THR A 160 -14.43 -1.34 -0.72
C THR A 160 -13.39 -0.96 -1.77
N LYS A 161 -13.73 -1.08 -3.06
CA LYS A 161 -12.86 -0.68 -4.18
C LYS A 161 -12.75 0.84 -4.27
N ALA A 162 -13.86 1.56 -4.12
CA ALA A 162 -13.88 3.02 -4.03
C ALA A 162 -13.01 3.54 -2.88
N LEU A 163 -13.14 2.98 -1.67
CA LEU A 163 -12.27 3.31 -0.54
C LEU A 163 -10.78 3.02 -0.84
N GLY A 164 -10.50 1.97 -1.62
CA GLY A 164 -9.16 1.68 -2.13
C GLY A 164 -8.60 2.77 -3.02
N ALA A 165 -9.38 3.18 -4.02
CA ALA A 165 -9.00 4.25 -4.92
C ALA A 165 -8.77 5.56 -4.16
N ILE A 166 -9.65 5.91 -3.21
CA ILE A 166 -9.50 7.09 -2.36
C ILE A 166 -8.21 7.00 -1.54
N SER A 167 -7.94 5.87 -0.88
CA SER A 167 -6.70 5.65 -0.13
C SER A 167 -5.46 5.87 -1.02
N SER A 168 -5.44 5.33 -2.23
CA SER A 168 -4.34 5.51 -3.18
C SER A 168 -4.23 6.95 -3.68
N LEU A 169 -5.36 7.63 -3.88
CA LEU A 169 -5.45 9.00 -4.39
C LEU A 169 -4.95 10.05 -3.39
N ILE A 170 -5.24 9.85 -2.10
CA ILE A 170 -4.91 10.84 -1.06
C ILE A 170 -3.53 10.63 -0.43
N ARG A 171 -2.91 9.45 -0.60
CA ARG A 171 -1.57 9.18 -0.07
C ARG A 171 -0.54 10.14 -0.65
N HIS A 172 0.17 10.83 0.25
CA HIS A 172 1.14 11.88 -0.06
C HIS A 172 0.58 13.03 -0.93
N ASN A 173 -0.75 13.21 -0.94
CA ASN A 173 -1.46 14.20 -1.72
C ASN A 173 -2.32 15.09 -0.79
N LYS A 174 -1.72 16.19 -0.31
CA LYS A 174 -2.37 17.11 0.66
C LYS A 174 -3.72 17.68 0.16
N PRO A 175 -3.86 18.15 -1.09
CA PRO A 175 -5.16 18.53 -1.64
C PRO A 175 -6.20 17.40 -1.58
N GLY A 176 -5.80 16.16 -1.87
CA GLY A 176 -6.66 14.98 -1.77
C GLY A 176 -7.15 14.72 -0.35
N ILE A 177 -6.25 14.80 0.64
CA ILE A 177 -6.61 14.68 2.06
C ILE A 177 -7.61 15.78 2.47
N GLN A 178 -7.37 17.02 2.07
CA GLN A 178 -8.28 18.13 2.38
C GLN A 178 -9.66 17.92 1.73
N ALA A 179 -9.72 17.49 0.48
CA ALA A 179 -10.97 17.19 -0.21
C ALA A 179 -11.74 16.04 0.48
N PHE A 180 -11.04 15.00 0.92
CA PHE A 180 -11.62 13.89 1.69
C PHE A 180 -12.25 14.39 3.00
N ARG A 181 -11.54 15.27 3.73
CA ARG A 181 -12.01 15.86 4.99
C ARG A 181 -13.24 16.72 4.79
N LEU A 182 -13.23 17.61 3.79
CA LEU A 182 -14.35 18.51 3.49
C LEU A 182 -15.61 17.75 3.05
N SER A 183 -15.45 16.53 2.54
CA SER A 183 -16.55 15.66 2.10
C SER A 183 -17.06 14.71 3.21
N ASN A 184 -16.79 15.03 4.48
CA ASN A 184 -17.16 14.19 5.64
C ASN A 184 -16.58 12.76 5.57
N GLY A 185 -15.39 12.59 4.99
CA GLY A 185 -14.77 11.28 4.83
C GLY A 185 -14.59 10.48 6.13
N TYR A 186 -14.37 11.14 7.27
CA TYR A 186 -14.30 10.48 8.58
C TYR A 186 -15.65 9.88 9.02
N ALA A 187 -16.77 10.54 8.74
CA ALA A 187 -18.08 9.96 9.06
C ALA A 187 -18.32 8.68 8.23
N ALA A 188 -17.97 8.70 6.95
CA ALA A 188 -18.06 7.53 6.09
C ALA A 188 -17.10 6.39 6.54
N LEU A 189 -15.91 6.72 7.04
CA LEU A 189 -15.00 5.74 7.64
C LEU A 189 -15.58 5.10 8.90
N ARG A 190 -16.22 5.88 9.77
CA ARG A 190 -16.92 5.37 10.95
C ARG A 190 -18.01 4.37 10.56
N ASP A 191 -18.79 4.70 9.54
CA ASP A 191 -19.86 3.83 9.06
C ASP A 191 -19.28 2.55 8.41
N ALA A 192 -18.13 2.64 7.73
CA ALA A 192 -17.40 1.49 7.19
C ALA A 192 -16.90 0.54 8.29
N LEU A 193 -16.45 1.06 9.44
CA LEU A 193 -16.07 0.25 10.60
C LEU A 193 -17.24 -0.52 11.21
N SER A 194 -18.47 -0.03 11.03
CA SER A 194 -19.69 -0.67 11.52
C SER A 194 -20.27 -1.71 10.55
N SER A 195 -19.63 -1.92 9.39
CA SER A 195 -20.01 -2.93 8.41
C SER A 195 -19.66 -4.34 8.90
N GLU A 196 -20.41 -5.35 8.47
CA GLU A 196 -20.09 -6.77 8.70
C GLU A 196 -18.92 -7.26 7.83
N SER A 197 -18.55 -6.51 6.79
CA SER A 197 -17.47 -6.89 5.89
C SER A 197 -16.10 -6.61 6.51
N VAL A 198 -15.42 -7.67 6.96
CA VAL A 198 -14.05 -7.63 7.47
C VAL A 198 -13.09 -6.94 6.49
N ARG A 199 -13.20 -7.24 5.18
CA ARG A 199 -12.35 -6.60 4.15
C ARG A 199 -12.54 -5.09 4.11
N PHE A 200 -13.78 -4.62 4.28
CA PHE A 200 -14.09 -3.19 4.29
C PHE A 200 -13.60 -2.51 5.57
N GLN A 201 -13.79 -3.16 6.72
CA GLN A 201 -13.26 -2.71 8.01
C GLN A 201 -11.74 -2.55 7.98
N ARG A 202 -10.99 -3.56 7.51
CA ARG A 202 -9.52 -3.51 7.38
C ARG A 202 -9.06 -2.33 6.53
N LYS A 203 -9.73 -2.11 5.38
CA LYS A 203 -9.41 -1.00 4.48
C LYS A 203 -9.67 0.35 5.13
N ALA A 204 -10.75 0.48 5.91
CA ALA A 204 -11.07 1.68 6.66
C ALA A 204 -10.05 1.93 7.79
N LEU A 205 -9.73 0.91 8.59
CA LEU A 205 -8.73 0.99 9.67
C LEU A 205 -7.36 1.44 9.14
N ASN A 206 -6.90 0.86 8.04
CA ASN A 206 -5.64 1.24 7.42
C ASN A 206 -5.64 2.71 6.95
N LEU A 207 -6.76 3.19 6.39
CA LEU A 207 -6.86 4.59 5.97
C LEU A 207 -6.93 5.55 7.16
N ILE A 208 -7.64 5.18 8.23
CA ILE A 208 -7.70 5.97 9.48
C ILE A 208 -6.30 6.10 10.07
N GLN A 209 -5.56 4.99 10.19
CA GLN A 209 -4.19 4.99 10.69
C GLN A 209 -3.30 5.92 9.87
N TYR A 210 -3.36 5.83 8.54
CA TYR A 210 -2.62 6.73 7.64
C TYR A 210 -2.97 8.21 7.90
N LEU A 211 -4.27 8.55 7.97
CA LEU A 211 -4.73 9.91 8.15
C LEU A 211 -4.33 10.50 9.51
N LEU A 212 -4.39 9.72 10.59
CA LEU A 212 -3.99 10.15 11.93
C LEU A 212 -2.47 10.37 12.03
N GLN A 213 -1.68 9.55 11.34
CA GLN A 213 -0.22 9.73 11.27
C GLN A 213 0.17 10.98 10.48
N GLU A 214 -0.52 11.26 9.37
CA GLU A 214 -0.27 12.45 8.54
C GLU A 214 -0.75 13.75 9.22
N ASN A 215 -1.91 13.71 9.90
CA ASN A 215 -2.50 14.87 10.58
C ASN A 215 -3.00 14.52 11.99
N PRO A 216 -2.12 14.58 13.01
CA PRO A 216 -2.49 14.31 14.40
C PRO A 216 -3.59 15.24 14.96
N SER A 217 -3.84 16.39 14.32
CA SER A 217 -4.96 17.28 14.68
C SER A 217 -6.33 16.61 14.50
N ASP A 218 -6.40 15.62 13.62
CA ASP A 218 -7.65 14.99 13.23
C ASP A 218 -8.11 13.95 14.28
N CYS A 219 -7.27 13.66 15.28
CA CYS A 219 -7.63 12.85 16.46
C CYS A 219 -8.87 13.41 17.16
N SER A 220 -8.96 14.74 17.34
CA SER A 220 -10.11 15.40 17.97
C SER A 220 -11.43 15.10 17.23
N VAL A 221 -11.41 15.23 15.90
CA VAL A 221 -12.57 14.95 15.03
C VAL A 221 -12.95 13.47 15.13
N VAL A 222 -11.96 12.58 15.12
CA VAL A 222 -12.17 11.12 15.22
C VAL A 222 -12.74 10.75 16.60
N THR A 223 -12.26 11.37 17.69
CA THR A 223 -12.82 11.22 19.03
C THR A 223 -14.28 11.69 19.10
N GLU A 224 -14.58 12.89 18.59
CA GLU A 224 -15.92 13.48 18.57
C GLU A 224 -16.92 12.65 17.74
N LEU A 225 -16.46 12.02 16.66
CA LEU A 225 -17.28 11.13 15.83
C LEU A 225 -17.56 9.77 16.49
N GLY A 226 -16.95 9.46 17.64
CA GLY A 226 -17.21 8.26 18.43
C GLY A 226 -16.38 7.04 18.02
N PHE A 227 -15.27 7.23 17.30
CA PHE A 227 -14.38 6.12 16.94
C PHE A 227 -13.84 5.33 18.13
N PRO A 228 -13.44 5.93 19.27
CA PRO A 228 -12.92 5.16 20.41
C PRO A 228 -13.82 4.01 20.85
N ARG A 229 -15.15 4.20 20.82
CA ARG A 229 -16.10 3.15 21.18
C ARG A 229 -16.13 2.01 20.17
N ILE A 230 -16.08 2.34 18.88
CA ILE A 230 -16.09 1.35 17.79
C ILE A 230 -14.77 0.57 17.77
N LEU A 231 -13.63 1.27 17.91
CA LEU A 231 -12.32 0.62 17.93
C LEU A 231 -12.15 -0.31 19.15
N ARG A 232 -12.66 0.06 20.33
CA ARG A 232 -12.70 -0.84 21.50
C ARG A 232 -13.48 -2.12 21.22
N HIS A 233 -14.58 -2.03 20.49
CA HIS A 233 -15.35 -3.21 20.08
C HIS A 233 -14.57 -4.07 19.07
N LEU A 234 -13.98 -3.45 18.04
CA LEU A 234 -13.20 -4.14 17.00
C LEU A 234 -11.88 -4.73 17.51
N ALA A 235 -11.32 -4.21 18.61
CA ALA A 235 -10.16 -4.80 19.27
C ALA A 235 -10.41 -6.24 19.76
N GLY A 236 -11.68 -6.63 19.94
CA GLY A 236 -12.10 -8.00 20.25
C GLY A 236 -12.54 -8.83 19.04
N SER A 237 -12.29 -8.37 17.80
CA SER A 237 -12.64 -9.11 16.57
C SER A 237 -11.91 -10.45 16.49
N GLU A 238 -12.48 -11.46 15.84
CA GLU A 238 -11.76 -12.72 15.56
C GLU A 238 -10.68 -12.53 14.48
N ASP A 239 -10.82 -11.50 13.65
CA ASP A 239 -9.91 -11.18 12.57
C ASP A 239 -8.66 -10.41 13.05
N ALA A 240 -7.48 -10.97 12.82
CA ALA A 240 -6.22 -10.41 13.31
C ALA A 240 -5.92 -8.99 12.76
N GLU A 241 -6.15 -8.76 11.47
CA GLU A 241 -5.89 -7.45 10.84
C GLU A 241 -6.88 -6.38 11.34
N VAL A 242 -8.15 -6.74 11.57
CA VAL A 242 -9.13 -5.82 12.18
C VAL A 242 -8.77 -5.51 13.62
N ARG A 243 -8.40 -6.51 14.43
CA ARG A 243 -7.96 -6.28 15.81
C ARG A 243 -6.75 -5.37 15.88
N GLU A 244 -5.71 -5.69 15.13
CA GLU A 244 -4.46 -4.93 15.11
C GLU A 244 -4.72 -3.49 14.64
N GLY A 245 -5.47 -3.31 13.55
CA GLY A 245 -5.84 -1.97 13.07
C GLY A 245 -6.64 -1.18 14.10
N ALA A 246 -7.53 -1.83 14.86
CA ALA A 246 -8.31 -1.20 15.91
C ALA A 246 -7.45 -0.79 17.12
N LEU A 247 -6.55 -1.68 17.57
CA LEU A 247 -5.59 -1.41 18.64
C LEU A 247 -4.63 -0.29 18.24
N SER A 248 -4.16 -0.29 16.99
CA SER A 248 -3.31 0.77 16.43
C SER A 248 -4.01 2.12 16.44
N GLY A 249 -5.27 2.17 15.99
CA GLY A 249 -6.08 3.39 16.06
C GLY A 249 -6.28 3.90 17.49
N LEU A 250 -6.58 3.01 18.45
CA LEU A 250 -6.70 3.38 19.87
C LEU A 250 -5.40 3.91 20.45
N HIS A 251 -4.26 3.31 20.08
CA HIS A 251 -2.94 3.71 20.53
C HIS A 251 -2.58 5.12 20.03
N GLU A 252 -2.82 5.41 18.75
CA GLU A 252 -2.60 6.75 18.21
C GLU A 252 -3.50 7.80 18.86
N LEU A 253 -4.76 7.48 19.13
CA LEU A 253 -5.67 8.38 19.85
C LEU A 253 -5.23 8.61 21.30
N ALA A 254 -4.79 7.56 22.01
CA ALA A 254 -4.32 7.66 23.39
C ALA A 254 -3.02 8.48 23.54
N LYS A 255 -2.16 8.51 22.51
CA LYS A 255 -0.95 9.36 22.50
C LYS A 255 -1.29 10.85 22.48
N VAL A 256 -2.35 11.24 21.78
CA VAL A 256 -2.71 12.64 21.53
C VAL A 256 -3.70 13.15 22.58
N GLU A 257 -4.72 12.36 22.90
CA GLU A 257 -5.81 12.76 23.79
C GLU A 257 -5.97 11.79 24.97
N SER A 258 -5.58 12.25 26.17
CA SER A 258 -5.81 11.50 27.42
C SER A 258 -7.30 11.27 27.73
N SER A 259 -8.22 12.04 27.13
CA SER A 259 -9.68 11.88 27.28
C SER A 259 -10.22 10.60 26.64
N VAL A 260 -9.47 9.97 25.74
CA VAL A 260 -9.84 8.70 25.11
C VAL A 260 -9.72 7.53 26.09
N VAL A 261 -8.92 7.70 27.15
CA VAL A 261 -8.71 6.70 28.21
C VAL A 261 -9.88 6.74 29.20
N GLU A 262 -10.96 6.05 28.86
CA GLU A 262 -12.03 5.73 29.81
C GLU A 262 -11.55 4.63 30.77
N LYS A 263 -11.11 5.03 31.96
CA LYS A 263 -10.53 4.12 32.97
C LYS A 263 -11.48 3.03 33.49
N ASP A 264 -12.79 3.21 33.33
CA ASP A 264 -13.84 2.34 33.88
C ASP A 264 -14.49 1.42 32.83
N ASP A 265 -13.89 1.22 31.65
CA ASP A 265 -14.39 0.24 30.69
C ASP A 265 -13.93 -1.19 31.01
N GLU A 266 -14.64 -1.82 31.95
CA GLU A 266 -14.44 -3.23 32.33
C GLU A 266 -14.53 -4.20 31.14
N LYS A 267 -15.30 -3.86 30.09
CA LYS A 267 -15.39 -4.73 28.90
C LYS A 267 -14.11 -4.68 28.10
N PHE A 268 -13.57 -3.49 27.87
CA PHE A 268 -12.31 -3.33 27.14
C PHE A 268 -11.13 -3.89 27.94
N LYS A 269 -11.13 -3.72 29.27
CA LYS A 269 -10.16 -4.38 30.15
C LYS A 269 -10.14 -5.89 29.93
N LYS A 270 -11.31 -6.52 29.97
CA LYS A 270 -11.44 -7.96 29.75
C LYS A 270 -10.95 -8.37 28.35
N VAL A 271 -11.26 -7.60 27.30
CA VAL A 271 -10.76 -7.87 25.94
C VAL A 271 -9.23 -7.89 25.89
N LEU A 272 -8.57 -6.92 26.55
CA LEU A 272 -7.12 -6.90 26.63
C LEU A 272 -6.57 -8.05 27.48
N GLU A 273 -7.19 -8.40 28.60
CA GLU A 273 -6.80 -9.53 29.45
C GLU A 273 -6.89 -10.87 28.69
N ASP A 274 -8.02 -11.12 28.02
CA ASP A 274 -8.25 -12.30 27.20
C ASP A 274 -7.18 -12.39 26.10
N ARG A 275 -6.87 -11.26 25.43
CA ARG A 275 -5.84 -11.23 24.39
C ARG A 275 -4.42 -11.43 24.93
N ILE A 276 -4.09 -10.85 26.09
CA ILE A 276 -2.80 -11.07 26.78
C ILE A 276 -2.62 -12.56 27.11
N ASN A 277 -3.69 -13.22 27.54
CA ASN A 277 -3.67 -14.65 27.84
C ASN A 277 -3.49 -15.48 26.57
N ASP A 278 -4.23 -15.16 25.50
CA ASP A 278 -4.10 -15.86 24.22
C ASP A 278 -2.68 -15.74 23.65
N ILE A 279 -2.12 -14.52 23.61
CA ILE A 279 -0.74 -14.27 23.16
C ILE A 279 0.25 -15.04 24.03
N SER A 280 0.03 -15.10 25.35
CA SER A 280 0.90 -15.86 26.26
C SER A 280 0.94 -17.37 25.99
N MET A 281 -0.07 -17.92 25.30
CA MET A 281 -0.18 -19.34 24.97
C MET A 281 0.25 -19.66 23.53
N MET A 282 0.64 -18.65 22.75
CA MET A 282 1.08 -18.81 21.35
C MET A 282 2.47 -19.43 21.24
N SER A 283 2.74 -20.08 20.10
CA SER A 283 4.07 -20.57 19.75
C SER A 283 5.02 -19.42 19.40
N LEU A 284 6.34 -19.67 19.36
CA LEU A 284 7.32 -18.65 18.97
C LEU A 284 7.10 -18.13 17.54
N GLU A 285 6.73 -19.00 16.60
CA GLU A 285 6.42 -18.61 15.22
C GLU A 285 5.21 -17.68 15.16
N ASP A 286 4.16 -17.99 15.92
CA ASP A 286 2.95 -17.17 16.00
C ASP A 286 3.23 -15.82 16.69
N LEU A 287 4.09 -15.81 17.72
CA LEU A 287 4.49 -14.59 18.42
C LEU A 287 5.25 -13.61 17.51
N ALA A 288 6.05 -14.11 16.57
CA ALA A 288 6.70 -13.29 15.56
C ALA A 288 5.66 -12.64 14.63
N ALA A 289 4.61 -13.38 14.23
CA ALA A 289 3.54 -12.86 13.39
C ALA A 289 2.70 -11.76 14.07
N VAL A 290 2.51 -11.83 15.39
CA VAL A 290 1.74 -10.84 16.16
C VAL A 290 2.60 -9.76 16.83
N ARG A 291 3.80 -9.49 16.31
CA ARG A 291 4.74 -8.51 16.90
C ARG A 291 4.11 -7.14 17.15
N GLU A 292 3.40 -6.59 16.17
CA GLU A 292 2.78 -5.26 16.30
C GLU A 292 1.66 -5.29 17.34
N GLU A 293 0.78 -6.31 17.28
CA GLU A 293 -0.27 -6.53 18.27
C GLU A 293 0.28 -6.62 19.71
N ARG A 294 1.39 -7.34 19.93
CA ARG A 294 2.05 -7.47 21.25
C ARG A 294 2.45 -6.10 21.82
N GLN A 295 3.06 -5.26 20.99
CA GLN A 295 3.51 -3.93 21.39
C GLN A 295 2.33 -2.97 21.64
N LEU A 296 1.28 -3.07 20.82
CA LEU A 296 0.07 -2.26 20.95
C LEU A 296 -0.70 -2.61 22.23
N VAL A 297 -0.91 -3.89 22.50
CA VAL A 297 -1.61 -4.36 23.71
C VAL A 297 -0.90 -3.91 24.98
N ASP A 298 0.42 -4.04 25.05
CA ASP A 298 1.20 -3.59 26.21
C ASP A 298 1.19 -2.07 26.38
N SER A 299 1.31 -1.33 25.28
CA SER A 299 1.25 0.14 25.29
C SER A 299 -0.11 0.65 25.76
N LEU A 300 -1.19 0.05 25.25
CA LEU A 300 -2.56 0.37 25.66
C LEU A 300 -2.82 -0.02 27.11
N TRP A 301 -2.37 -1.19 27.55
CA TRP A 301 -2.51 -1.62 28.95
C TRP A 301 -1.84 -0.61 29.91
N THR A 302 -0.61 -0.22 29.58
CA THR A 302 0.13 0.77 30.36
C THR A 302 -0.57 2.13 30.36
N ALA A 303 -1.08 2.58 29.21
CA ALA A 303 -1.77 3.87 29.08
C ALA A 303 -3.10 3.92 29.85
N TYR A 304 -3.85 2.81 29.89
CA TYR A 304 -5.17 2.76 30.53
C TYR A 304 -5.08 2.51 32.04
N TYR A 305 -4.18 1.61 32.48
CA TYR A 305 -4.16 1.13 33.87
C TYR A 305 -2.96 1.59 34.70
N ASN A 306 -1.95 2.20 34.09
CA ASN A 306 -0.69 2.61 34.75
C ASN A 306 0.06 1.45 35.42
N GLU A 307 -0.12 0.22 34.92
CA GLU A 307 0.52 -1.00 35.41
C GLU A 307 1.22 -1.71 34.24
N PRO A 308 2.29 -2.48 34.50
CA PRO A 308 2.89 -3.31 33.46
C PRO A 308 1.93 -4.44 33.04
N SER A 309 1.87 -4.76 31.74
CA SER A 309 1.10 -5.91 31.28
C SER A 309 1.78 -7.23 31.65
N LEU A 310 1.01 -8.32 31.77
CA LEU A 310 1.58 -9.66 31.98
C LEU A 310 2.51 -10.08 30.83
N LEU A 311 2.32 -9.54 29.62
CA LEU A 311 3.26 -9.77 28.51
C LEU A 311 4.63 -9.16 28.81
N ARG A 312 4.66 -7.97 29.41
CA ARG A 312 5.90 -7.28 29.80
C ARG A 312 6.60 -8.01 30.93
N GLU A 313 5.85 -8.48 31.92
CA GLU A 313 6.40 -9.28 33.02
C GLU A 313 7.00 -10.61 32.55
N LYS A 314 6.40 -11.25 31.53
CA LYS A 314 6.89 -12.49 30.92
C LYS A 314 8.00 -12.28 29.87
N GLY A 315 8.37 -11.03 29.58
CA GLY A 315 9.35 -10.72 28.52
C GLY A 315 8.87 -11.03 27.10
N LEU A 316 7.56 -11.08 26.87
CA LEU A 316 6.95 -11.42 25.59
C LEU A 316 6.64 -10.19 24.71
N VAL A 317 6.86 -8.97 25.20
CA VAL A 317 6.57 -7.73 24.43
C VAL A 317 7.60 -7.49 23.31
N VAL A 318 8.88 -7.73 23.60
CA VAL A 318 9.98 -7.66 22.64
C VAL A 318 10.80 -8.93 22.80
N LEU A 319 10.79 -9.77 21.77
CA LEU A 319 11.57 -11.01 21.75
C LEU A 319 12.99 -10.71 21.23
N PRO A 320 14.01 -11.50 21.61
CA PRO A 320 15.37 -11.32 21.08
C PRO A 320 15.46 -11.35 19.55
N GLU A 321 14.60 -12.14 18.90
CA GLU A 321 14.50 -12.21 17.43
C GLU A 321 13.95 -10.91 16.81
N ASP A 322 13.16 -10.13 17.57
CA ASP A 322 12.63 -8.82 17.12
C ASP A 322 13.75 -7.76 17.03
N GLU A 323 14.84 -7.91 17.80
CA GLU A 323 16.03 -7.06 17.75
C GLU A 323 17.00 -7.52 16.65
N ASP A 324 17.12 -8.82 16.40
CA ASP A 324 17.99 -9.35 15.34
C ASP A 324 17.57 -8.87 13.95
N ASP A 325 16.28 -8.69 13.68
CA ASP A 325 15.82 -8.10 12.41
C ASP A 325 16.14 -6.60 12.28
N ALA A 326 16.29 -5.85 13.38
CA ALA A 326 16.80 -4.48 13.35
C ALA A 326 18.33 -4.45 13.09
N GLN A 327 19.04 -5.49 13.55
CA GLN A 327 20.49 -5.66 13.38
C GLN A 327 20.90 -6.30 12.03
N LYS A 328 20.03 -7.07 11.37
CA LYS A 328 20.20 -7.61 10.00
C LYS A 328 20.06 -6.53 8.92
N ARG A 329 20.68 -5.36 9.10
CA ARG A 329 21.06 -4.58 7.92
C ARG A 329 22.11 -5.42 7.20
N PRO A 330 21.89 -5.84 5.94
CA PRO A 330 22.94 -6.53 5.20
C PRO A 330 24.19 -5.65 5.26
N PRO A 331 25.38 -6.23 5.48
CA PRO A 331 26.61 -5.46 5.55
C PRO A 331 26.66 -4.53 4.34
N ASP A 332 26.97 -3.25 4.53
CA ASP A 332 27.02 -2.29 3.43
C ASP A 332 28.21 -2.65 2.52
N VAL A 333 27.97 -3.58 1.60
CA VAL A 333 28.93 -4.03 0.59
C VAL A 333 29.01 -3.00 -0.52
N ALA A 334 27.91 -2.28 -0.77
CA ALA A 334 27.78 -1.29 -1.82
C ALA A 334 28.67 -0.08 -1.57
N SER A 335 28.77 0.43 -0.34
CA SER A 335 29.68 1.54 -0.03
C SER A 335 31.17 1.19 -0.10
N LYS A 336 31.52 -0.11 -0.05
CA LYS A 336 32.89 -0.59 -0.28
C LYS A 336 33.26 -0.62 -1.77
N VAL A 337 32.27 -0.79 -2.65
CA VAL A 337 32.48 -0.94 -4.11
C VAL A 337 32.18 0.36 -4.87
N PHE A 338 31.20 1.14 -4.41
CA PHE A 338 30.71 2.34 -5.08
C PHE A 338 30.85 3.56 -4.16
N LYS A 339 31.75 4.49 -4.51
CA LYS A 339 31.77 5.83 -3.92
C LYS A 339 30.74 6.69 -4.62
N SER A 340 29.54 6.82 -4.03
CA SER A 340 28.55 7.78 -4.52
C SER A 340 28.98 9.21 -4.15
N PRO A 341 29.04 10.16 -5.10
CA PRO A 341 29.37 11.56 -4.83
C PRO A 341 28.29 12.32 -4.04
N LEU A 342 27.15 11.70 -3.73
CA LEU A 342 26.01 12.30 -3.01
C LEU A 342 25.85 11.78 -1.57
N ARG A 343 26.71 10.87 -1.09
CA ARG A 343 26.61 10.32 0.28
C ARG A 343 27.51 11.10 1.25
N PRO A 344 26.99 11.76 2.30
CA PRO A 344 27.83 12.36 3.32
C PRO A 344 28.58 11.28 4.11
N PRO A 345 29.81 11.55 4.59
CA PRO A 345 30.59 10.57 5.33
C PRO A 345 29.87 10.19 6.64
N GLN A 346 29.64 8.89 6.82
CA GLN A 346 29.06 8.35 8.05
C GLN A 346 30.02 8.58 9.22
N ARG A 347 29.48 9.09 10.33
CA ARG A 347 30.21 9.21 11.60
C ARG A 347 30.49 7.80 12.14
N PRO A 348 31.72 7.48 12.55
CA PRO A 348 32.02 6.17 13.10
C PRO A 348 31.27 5.97 14.44
N PRO A 349 30.82 4.73 14.74
CA PRO A 349 30.17 4.43 16.00
C PRO A 349 31.16 4.61 17.16
N SER A 350 30.70 5.27 18.22
CA SER A 350 31.44 5.44 19.47
C SER A 350 31.58 4.09 20.18
N SER A 351 32.73 3.43 20.03
CA SER A 351 33.12 2.32 20.89
C SER A 351 33.83 2.89 22.12
N ASN A 352 33.13 2.90 23.25
CA ASN A 352 33.76 2.89 24.56
C ASN A 352 34.48 1.55 24.71
N ASP A 353 35.81 1.56 24.81
CA ASP A 353 36.54 0.63 25.67
C ASP A 353 37.97 1.16 25.93
N GLU A 354 38.27 1.33 27.22
CA GLU A 354 39.58 1.68 27.74
C GLU A 354 40.58 0.51 27.58
N LYS A 355 41.79 0.77 27.08
CA LYS A 355 43.06 0.49 27.80
C LYS A 355 44.33 0.85 27.00
N SER A 356 45.03 1.84 27.56
CA SER A 356 46.47 1.94 27.83
C SER A 356 47.54 1.92 26.71
N LYS A 357 48.27 3.06 26.68
CA LYS A 357 49.73 3.26 26.51
C LYS A 357 50.37 2.85 25.17
N SER A 358 51.35 3.54 24.60
CA SER A 358 52.01 4.83 24.77
C SER A 358 53.04 4.84 23.64
N ASP A 359 53.15 5.88 22.80
CA ASP A 359 54.47 6.40 22.47
C ASP A 359 54.46 7.77 21.79
N LYS A 360 55.43 8.54 22.29
CA LYS A 360 55.88 9.91 22.01
C LYS A 360 56.30 10.11 20.54
N LYS A 361 55.96 11.24 19.92
CA LYS A 361 56.83 12.39 19.52
C LYS A 361 56.60 12.61 18.01
N ASP A 362 56.61 13.77 17.36
CA ASP A 362 56.99 15.15 17.65
C ASP A 362 56.12 16.05 16.75
N THR A 363 55.75 17.25 17.20
CA THR A 363 55.29 18.35 16.33
C THR A 363 56.27 19.51 16.48
N PRO A 364 56.72 20.16 15.39
CA PRO A 364 57.43 21.42 15.51
C PRO A 364 56.46 22.60 15.43
N LEU A 365 56.62 23.47 16.43
CA LEU A 365 56.03 24.81 16.59
C LEU A 365 56.42 25.79 15.45
N LEU A 366 55.54 26.75 15.19
CA LEU A 366 55.90 28.09 14.69
C LEU A 366 54.88 29.15 15.16
N LEU A 367 55.33 29.95 16.15
CA LEU A 367 55.20 31.42 16.39
C LEU A 367 53.94 32.15 15.91
N GLY A 368 53.29 33.07 16.65
CA GLY A 368 53.56 33.90 17.85
C GLY A 368 52.38 34.91 17.96
N PRO A 369 52.48 36.13 18.54
CA PRO A 369 53.30 36.64 19.65
C PRO A 369 52.68 36.44 21.04
#